data_AF-A0A9D8T8U0-F1
#
_entry.id   AF-A0A9D8T8U0-F1
#
_cell.length_a   1.000
_cell.length_b   1.000
_cell.length_c   1.000
_cell.angle_alpha   90.00
_cell.angle_beta   90.00
_cell.angle_gamma   90.00
#
_symmetry.space_group_name_H-M   'P 1'
#
loop_
_entity.id
_entity.type
_entity.pdbx_description
1 polymer ?
#
loop_
_entity_poly.entity_id
_entity_poly.type
_entity_poly.pdbx_seq_one_letter_code
_entity_poly.pdbx_strand_id
1 'polypeptide(L)'
;MRKYLILIILLLVAPLVDMQAVNKKQVRLAVSRQMQQYPASTLQDIYKNFFQDRFGPGHIVADTARAGAYLREELKQVTRLDVPMYEASAERTAYYRVSLAAIKSGLVSYEVFFSAFIRSVTALPGVDVSD
;
A
#
# COMPACT_ATOMS: atom_id res chain seq x y z
N MET A 1 -27.48 -32.16 26.90
CA MET A 1 -26.46 -32.71 25.97
C MET A 1 -26.66 -32.26 24.52
N ARG A 2 -27.86 -32.40 23.92
CA ARG A 2 -28.13 -32.00 22.51
C ARG A 2 -27.95 -30.51 22.18
N LYS A 3 -28.17 -29.61 23.15
CA LYS A 3 -28.00 -28.14 22.99
C LYS A 3 -26.53 -27.70 22.93
N TYR A 4 -25.65 -28.42 23.64
CA TYR A 4 -24.21 -28.17 23.64
C TYR A 4 -23.52 -28.79 22.41
N LEU A 5 -24.09 -29.87 21.85
CA LEU A 5 -23.59 -30.50 20.63
C LEU A 5 -23.74 -29.58 19.40
N ILE A 6 -24.85 -28.83 19.31
CA ILE A 6 -25.08 -27.84 18.23
C ILE A 6 -24.12 -26.65 18.37
N LEU A 7 -23.82 -26.23 19.61
CA LEU A 7 -22.89 -25.13 19.88
C LEU A 7 -21.44 -25.50 19.51
N ILE A 8 -21.04 -26.76 19.72
CA ILE A 8 -19.72 -27.29 19.36
C ILE A 8 -19.56 -27.42 17.84
N ILE A 9 -20.62 -27.82 17.12
CA ILE A 9 -20.61 -27.88 15.65
C ILE A 9 -20.50 -26.47 15.03
N LEU A 10 -21.14 -25.45 15.62
CA LEU A 10 -21.03 -24.07 15.14
C LEU A 10 -19.64 -23.46 15.36
N LEU A 11 -18.94 -23.86 16.43
CA LEU A 11 -17.58 -23.42 16.76
C LEU A 11 -16.50 -24.09 15.89
N LEU A 12 -16.77 -25.28 15.34
CA LEU A 12 -15.82 -26.02 14.49
C LEU A 12 -15.86 -25.60 13.01
N VAL A 13 -16.91 -24.91 12.55
CA VAL A 13 -17.01 -24.40 11.16
C VAL A 13 -16.45 -22.97 11.04
N ALA A 14 -16.18 -22.29 12.17
CA ALA A 14 -15.80 -20.88 12.18
C ALA A 14 -14.35 -20.54 11.76
N PRO A 15 -13.33 -21.44 11.69
CA PRO A 15 -12.02 -21.06 11.18
C PRO A 15 -11.77 -21.69 9.81
N LEU A 16 -12.62 -21.44 8.82
CA LEU A 16 -12.39 -21.96 7.45
C LEU A 16 -12.64 -20.95 6.32
N VAL A 17 -12.95 -19.69 6.64
CA VAL A 17 -13.03 -18.64 5.61
C VAL A 17 -12.31 -17.38 6.06
N ASP A 18 -10.99 -17.39 5.93
CA ASP A 18 -10.32 -16.25 5.30
C ASP A 18 -9.04 -16.69 4.56
N MET A 19 -9.18 -17.60 3.58
CA MET A 19 -8.32 -17.50 2.41
C MET A 19 -9.00 -16.47 1.51
N GLN A 20 -8.54 -15.21 1.56
CA GLN A 20 -8.95 -14.20 0.57
C GLN A 20 -8.53 -14.71 -0.81
N ALA A 21 -9.45 -15.37 -1.51
CA ALA A 21 -9.22 -15.77 -2.89
C ALA A 21 -8.90 -14.50 -3.67
N VAL A 22 -7.69 -14.43 -4.25
CA VAL A 22 -7.26 -13.31 -5.10
C VAL A 22 -8.35 -13.04 -6.12
N ASN A 23 -8.92 -11.84 -6.09
CA ASN A 23 -10.01 -11.50 -6.97
C ASN A 23 -9.42 -11.18 -8.36
N LYS A 24 -9.32 -12.20 -9.21
CA LYS A 24 -8.76 -12.08 -10.58
C LYS A 24 -9.34 -10.92 -11.38
N LYS A 25 -10.61 -10.55 -11.13
CA LYS A 25 -11.25 -9.40 -11.79
C LYS A 25 -10.65 -8.07 -11.29
N GLN A 26 -10.45 -7.93 -9.97
CA GLN A 26 -9.84 -6.73 -9.40
C GLN A 26 -8.37 -6.59 -9.79
N VAL A 27 -7.61 -7.68 -9.76
CA VAL A 27 -6.21 -7.69 -10.24
C VAL A 27 -6.14 -7.22 -11.70
N ARG A 28 -6.97 -7.78 -12.59
CA ARG A 28 -7.02 -7.34 -13.99
C ARG A 28 -7.35 -5.86 -14.12
N LEU A 29 -8.34 -5.39 -13.37
CA LEU A 29 -8.76 -4.00 -13.41
C LEU A 29 -7.66 -3.04 -12.90
N ALA A 30 -6.94 -3.41 -11.85
CA ALA A 30 -5.82 -2.64 -11.31
C ALA A 30 -4.66 -2.57 -12.31
N VAL A 31 -4.29 -3.71 -12.91
CA VAL A 31 -3.27 -3.76 -13.97
C VAL A 31 -3.69 -2.93 -15.18
N SER A 32 -4.93 -3.05 -15.65
CA SER A 32 -5.43 -2.24 -16.78
C SER A 32 -5.38 -0.74 -16.48
N ARG A 33 -5.77 -0.31 -15.27
CA ARG A 33 -5.67 1.10 -14.85
C ARG A 33 -4.21 1.58 -14.86
N GLN A 34 -3.29 0.80 -14.29
CA GLN A 34 -1.87 1.13 -14.27
C GLN A 34 -1.28 1.23 -15.67
N MET A 35 -1.60 0.30 -16.57
CA MET A 35 -1.11 0.34 -17.95
C MET A 35 -1.71 1.46 -18.79
N GLN A 36 -2.96 1.87 -18.50
CA GLN A 36 -3.57 3.04 -19.16
C GLN A 36 -2.90 4.34 -18.72
N GLN A 37 -2.65 4.50 -17.42
CA GLN A 37 -2.10 5.71 -16.85
C GLN A 37 -0.58 5.83 -17.02
N TYR A 38 0.13 4.70 -16.96
CA TYR A 38 1.57 4.59 -17.11
C TYR A 38 1.91 3.48 -18.12
N PRO A 39 1.77 3.74 -19.44
CA PRO A 39 1.97 2.73 -20.48
C PRO A 39 3.37 2.12 -20.53
N ALA A 40 4.37 2.83 -19.99
CA ALA A 40 5.75 2.36 -19.87
C ALA A 40 6.01 1.51 -18.60
N SER A 41 4.98 1.20 -17.80
CA SER A 41 5.13 0.38 -16.60
C SER A 41 5.70 -0.99 -16.96
N THR A 42 6.71 -1.40 -16.21
CA THR A 42 7.27 -2.75 -16.28
C THR A 42 6.50 -3.69 -15.36
N LEU A 43 6.73 -5.01 -15.50
CA LEU A 43 6.23 -5.99 -14.54
C LEU A 43 6.70 -5.69 -13.11
N GLN A 44 7.92 -5.16 -12.96
CA GLN A 44 8.46 -4.76 -11.66
C GLN A 44 7.64 -3.61 -11.04
N ASP A 45 7.20 -2.64 -11.86
CA ASP A 45 6.38 -1.52 -11.38
C ASP A 45 4.98 -1.97 -10.98
N ILE A 46 4.41 -2.94 -11.70
CA ILE A 46 3.15 -3.58 -11.33
C ILE A 46 3.32 -4.31 -10.00
N TYR A 47 4.36 -5.14 -9.87
CA TYR A 47 4.67 -5.85 -8.62
C TYR A 47 4.81 -4.90 -7.44
N LYS A 48 5.59 -3.81 -7.59
CA LYS A 48 5.77 -2.78 -6.55
C LYS A 48 4.43 -2.16 -6.13
N ASN A 49 3.52 -1.91 -7.08
CA ASN A 49 2.23 -1.34 -6.77
C ASN A 49 1.38 -2.26 -5.86
N PHE A 50 1.29 -3.55 -6.20
CA PHE A 50 0.60 -4.54 -5.36
C PHE A 50 1.30 -4.80 -4.03
N PHE A 51 2.64 -4.79 -4.03
CA PHE A 51 3.43 -4.95 -2.81
C PHE A 51 3.18 -3.79 -1.84
N GLN A 52 3.22 -2.55 -2.32
CA GLN A 52 2.94 -1.36 -1.50
C GLN A 52 1.48 -1.33 -1.02
N ASP A 53 0.52 -1.81 -1.82
CA ASP A 53 -0.89 -1.97 -1.42
C ASP A 53 -1.05 -2.94 -0.24
N ARG A 54 -0.31 -4.06 -0.27
CA ARG A 54 -0.40 -5.12 0.73
C ARG A 54 0.36 -4.82 2.01
N PHE A 55 1.59 -4.32 1.88
CA PHE A 55 2.53 -4.20 3.00
C PHE A 55 2.74 -2.75 3.46
N GLY A 56 2.28 -1.78 2.67
CA GLY A 56 2.51 -0.37 2.96
C GLY A 56 3.99 0.01 3.01
N PRO A 57 4.29 1.21 3.53
CA PRO A 57 5.66 1.70 3.64
C PRO A 57 6.42 1.19 4.88
N GLY A 58 5.82 0.32 5.71
CA GLY A 58 6.40 -0.07 7.00
C GLY A 58 7.80 -0.68 6.91
N HIS A 59 8.10 -1.41 5.84
CA HIS A 59 9.44 -1.96 5.57
C HIS A 59 10.54 -0.90 5.35
N ILE A 60 10.15 0.34 5.04
CA ILE A 60 11.08 1.47 4.82
C ILE A 60 11.38 2.20 6.15
N VAL A 61 10.49 2.08 7.15
CA VAL A 61 10.42 3.00 8.30
C VAL A 61 10.93 2.38 9.61
N ALA A 62 11.60 1.23 9.56
CA ALA A 62 12.25 0.63 10.74
C ALA A 62 13.22 1.62 11.45
N ASP A 63 13.75 2.61 10.71
CA ASP A 63 14.52 3.74 11.22
C ASP A 63 14.00 5.04 10.59
N THR A 64 13.44 5.92 11.40
CA THR A 64 12.85 7.19 10.96
C THR A 64 13.88 8.17 10.38
N ALA A 65 15.12 8.16 10.87
CA ALA A 65 16.20 8.98 10.31
C ALA A 65 16.59 8.49 8.92
N ARG A 66 16.69 7.17 8.73
CA ARG A 66 16.94 6.57 7.41
C ARG A 66 15.79 6.80 6.44
N ALA A 67 14.54 6.69 6.89
CA ALA A 67 13.38 7.00 6.06
C ALA A 67 13.37 8.46 5.59
N GLY A 68 13.72 9.40 6.48
CA GLY A 68 13.84 10.82 6.13
C GLY A 68 14.97 11.09 5.14
N ALA A 69 16.14 10.45 5.32
CA ALA A 69 17.26 10.56 4.38
C ALA A 69 16.89 10.01 3.01
N TYR A 70 16.29 8.82 2.96
CA TYR A 70 15.80 8.19 1.74
C TYR A 70 14.82 9.11 0.99
N LEU A 71 13.80 9.63 1.68
CA LEU A 71 12.81 10.52 1.08
C LEU A 71 13.44 11.80 0.51
N ARG A 72 14.46 12.37 1.18
CA ARG A 72 15.19 13.55 0.66
C ARG A 72 16.01 13.21 -0.59
N GLU A 73 16.60 12.03 -0.68
CA GLU A 73 17.31 11.60 -1.89
C GLU A 73 16.34 11.37 -3.05
N GLU A 74 15.19 10.73 -2.81
CA GLU A 74 14.14 10.58 -3.82
C GLU A 74 13.64 11.95 -4.31
N LEU A 75 13.47 12.91 -3.40
CA LEU A 75 13.02 14.26 -3.74
C LEU A 75 13.97 14.99 -4.71
N LYS A 76 15.28 14.70 -4.66
CA LYS A 76 16.26 15.27 -5.60
C LYS A 76 16.10 14.72 -7.02
N GLN A 77 15.59 13.50 -7.16
CA GLN A 77 15.43 12.81 -8.44
C GLN A 77 14.10 13.10 -9.14
N VAL A 78 13.18 13.80 -8.47
CA VAL A 78 11.89 14.20 -9.04
C VAL A 78 12.11 15.22 -10.16
N THR A 79 11.93 14.78 -11.40
CA THR A 79 12.01 15.61 -12.61
C THR A 79 10.65 15.87 -13.25
N ARG A 80 9.69 14.96 -13.04
CA ARG A 80 8.33 15.06 -13.57
C ARG A 80 7.35 15.56 -12.51
N LEU A 81 6.61 16.61 -12.86
CA LEU A 81 5.55 17.19 -12.03
C LEU A 81 4.15 16.98 -12.62
N ASP A 82 4.07 16.50 -13.87
CA ASP A 82 2.87 16.19 -14.63
C ASP A 82 2.28 14.81 -14.26
N VAL A 83 2.24 14.51 -12.97
CA VAL A 83 1.73 13.23 -12.45
C VAL A 83 0.62 13.50 -11.42
N PRO A 84 -0.33 12.58 -11.25
CA PRO A 84 -1.34 12.73 -10.20
C PRO A 84 -0.69 12.93 -8.83
N MET A 85 -1.22 13.88 -8.06
CA MET A 85 -0.68 14.21 -6.73
C MET A 85 -0.87 13.06 -5.75
N TYR A 86 -1.93 12.28 -5.92
CA TYR A 86 -2.15 11.04 -5.20
C TYR A 86 -2.97 10.07 -6.05
N GLU A 87 -2.81 8.78 -5.81
CA GLU A 87 -3.58 7.71 -6.43
C GLU A 87 -3.82 6.57 -5.44
N ALA A 88 -4.93 5.85 -5.60
CA ALA A 88 -5.19 4.66 -4.79
C ALA A 88 -4.25 3.53 -5.21
N SER A 89 -3.74 2.78 -4.22
CA SER A 89 -2.98 1.56 -4.47
C SER A 89 -3.87 0.42 -5.00
N ALA A 90 -3.23 -0.62 -5.56
CA ALA A 90 -3.79 -1.58 -6.52
C ALA A 90 -5.21 -2.13 -6.25
N GLU A 91 -5.43 -2.89 -5.17
CA GLU A 91 -6.64 -3.71 -4.99
C GLU A 91 -7.38 -3.45 -3.67
N ARG A 92 -6.65 -3.40 -2.54
CA ARG A 92 -7.19 -3.08 -1.21
C ARG A 92 -6.75 -1.66 -0.87
N THR A 93 -7.65 -0.70 -1.01
CA THR A 93 -7.50 0.76 -0.79
C THR A 93 -7.02 1.21 0.60
N ALA A 94 -6.26 0.39 1.31
CA ALA A 94 -5.63 0.67 2.60
C ALA A 94 -4.62 1.83 2.51
N TYR A 95 -3.98 2.00 1.35
CA TYR A 95 -2.98 3.04 1.14
C TYR A 95 -3.24 3.86 -0.12
N TYR A 96 -2.82 5.12 -0.06
CA TYR A 96 -2.68 6.00 -1.20
C TYR A 96 -1.20 6.22 -1.48
N ARG A 97 -0.82 6.18 -2.76
CA ARG A 97 0.49 6.63 -3.21
C ARG A 97 0.41 8.14 -3.43
N VAL A 98 1.23 8.89 -2.72
CA VAL A 98 1.31 10.35 -2.85
C VAL A 98 2.58 10.70 -3.61
N SER A 99 2.44 11.48 -4.68
CA SER A 99 3.56 11.91 -5.50
C SER A 99 4.41 12.95 -4.78
N LEU A 100 5.72 12.83 -4.88
CA LEU A 100 6.67 13.84 -4.41
C LEU A 100 6.60 15.15 -5.20
N ALA A 101 5.93 15.15 -6.36
CA ALA A 101 5.56 16.37 -7.06
C ALA A 101 4.73 17.32 -6.19
N ALA A 102 3.95 16.80 -5.22
CA ALA A 102 3.19 17.62 -4.27
C ALA A 102 4.11 18.49 -3.38
N ILE A 103 5.28 17.96 -3.01
CA ILE A 103 6.28 18.72 -2.26
C ILE A 103 6.98 19.72 -3.20
N LYS A 104 7.42 19.26 -4.37
CA LYS A 104 8.16 20.11 -5.34
C LYS A 104 7.35 21.28 -5.89
N SER A 105 6.04 21.11 -6.04
CA SER A 105 5.12 22.16 -6.47
C SER A 105 4.70 23.12 -5.35
N GLY A 106 5.12 22.86 -4.10
CA GLY A 106 4.75 23.67 -2.93
C GLY A 106 3.32 23.42 -2.42
N LEU A 107 2.62 22.40 -2.92
CA LEU A 107 1.26 22.04 -2.47
C LEU A 107 1.25 21.55 -1.02
N VAL A 108 2.31 20.86 -0.59
CA VAL A 108 2.50 20.39 0.79
C VAL A 108 3.95 20.57 1.21
N SER A 109 4.20 20.95 2.46
CA SER A 109 5.57 21.03 2.98
C SER A 109 6.15 19.62 3.18
N TYR A 110 7.48 19.52 3.17
CA TYR A 110 8.17 18.26 3.46
C TYR A 110 7.80 17.73 4.85
N GLU A 111 7.71 18.60 5.86
CA GLU A 111 7.39 18.21 7.24
C GLU A 111 5.99 17.60 7.34
N VAL A 112 5.00 18.24 6.70
CA VAL A 112 3.61 17.74 6.69
C VAL A 112 3.53 16.40 5.96
N PHE A 113 4.18 16.29 4.80
CA PHE A 113 4.22 15.04 4.04
C PHE A 113 4.88 13.92 4.85
N PHE A 114 6.08 14.19 5.40
CA PHE A 114 6.85 13.19 6.12
C PHE A 114 6.13 12.74 7.39
N SER A 115 5.51 13.66 8.14
CA SER A 115 4.68 13.32 9.29
C SER A 115 3.50 12.42 8.91
N ALA A 116 2.80 12.72 7.81
CA ALA A 116 1.72 11.86 7.32
C ALA A 116 2.22 10.47 6.88
N PHE A 117 3.38 10.41 6.23
CA PHE A 117 4.04 9.17 5.84
C PHE A 117 4.41 8.29 7.04
N ILE A 118 4.98 8.86 8.11
CA ILE A 118 5.30 8.10 9.33
C ILE A 118 4.02 7.61 10.02
N ARG A 119 2.97 8.43 10.06
CA ARG A 119 1.68 8.05 10.66
C ARG A 119 0.97 6.94 9.88
N SER A 120 1.13 6.86 8.56
CA SER A 120 0.49 5.80 7.76
C SER A 120 1.10 4.43 8.02
N VAL A 121 2.37 4.37 8.44
CA VAL A 121 3.03 3.11 8.86
C VAL A 121 2.41 2.54 10.13
N THR A 122 2.08 3.40 11.10
CA THR A 122 1.58 2.96 12.42
C THR A 122 0.07 2.74 12.45
N ALA A 123 -0.66 3.23 11.44
CA ALA A 123 -2.11 3.21 11.39
C ALA A 123 -2.73 1.85 11.04
N LEU A 124 -1.98 0.95 10.38
CA LEU A 124 -2.44 -0.39 10.02
C LEU A 124 -1.51 -1.44 10.63
N PRO A 125 -2.03 -2.56 11.15
CA PRO A 125 -1.18 -3.64 11.65
C PRO A 125 -0.29 -4.12 10.51
N GLY A 126 1.01 -3.90 10.65
CA GLY A 126 2.00 -4.30 9.67
C GLY A 126 1.90 -5.79 9.40
N VAL A 127 1.78 -6.17 8.13
CA VAL A 127 2.02 -7.55 7.72
C VAL A 127 3.54 -7.70 7.63
N ASP A 128 4.11 -8.61 8.40
CA ASP A 128 5.53 -8.93 8.34
C ASP A 128 5.89 -9.41 6.91
N VAL A 129 7.03 -8.95 6.42
CA VAL A 129 7.54 -9.22 5.07
C VAL A 129 8.75 -10.16 5.13
N SER A 130 9.09 -10.69 6.31
CA SER A 130 10.12 -11.71 6.44
C SER A 130 9.59 -13.08 6.01
N ASP A 131 9.82 -13.41 4.74
CA ASP A 131 9.97 -14.79 4.25
C ASP A 131 11.36 -15.33 4.65
#